data_AF-A0A834WEG6-F1
#
_entry.id   AF-A0A834WEG6-F1
#
_cell.length_a   1.000
_cell.length_b   1.000
_cell.length_c   1.000
_cell.angle_alpha   90.00
_cell.angle_beta   90.00
_cell.angle_gamma   90.00
#
_symmetry.space_group_name_H-M   'P 1'
#
loop_
_entity.id
_entity.type
_entity.pdbx_description
1 polymer ?
#
loop_
_entity_poly.entity_id
_entity_poly.type
_entity_poly.pdbx_seq_one_letter_code
_entity_poly.pdbx_strand_id
1 'polypeptide(L)'
;MDSDSETVEHTGGCHCKSVRWKVVAPSSVVAWDCNCSDCYMRANTHFVVPAERFELLGDSDKFITTYTFGTHTAKHTFCKICGITSFYYPRSNPDGVAVTFRCVDSGTLKHVEIRHFDGRNWEKSVGESGIASYSKVQK
;
A
#
# COMPACT_ATOMS: atom_id res chain seq x y z
N MET A 1 -9.40 -20.20 -7.95
CA MET A 1 -9.64 -20.43 -6.52
C MET A 1 -10.35 -19.21 -6.04
N ASP A 2 -11.66 -19.33 -5.98
CA ASP A 2 -12.60 -18.25 -5.75
C ASP A 2 -12.37 -17.60 -4.40
N SER A 3 -12.23 -16.29 -4.39
CA SER A 3 -12.59 -15.50 -3.23
C SER A 3 -13.15 -14.17 -3.72
N ASP A 4 -14.44 -14.17 -4.05
CA ASP A 4 -15.30 -13.04 -3.70
C ASP A 4 -15.32 -12.96 -2.17
N SER A 5 -14.17 -12.60 -1.59
CA SER A 5 -14.08 -12.24 -0.19
C SER A 5 -14.81 -10.92 -0.08
N GLU A 6 -15.95 -10.93 0.60
CA GLU A 6 -16.73 -9.74 0.92
C GLU A 6 -15.78 -8.61 1.35
N THR A 7 -15.71 -7.57 0.52
CA THR A 7 -14.84 -6.44 0.79
C THR A 7 -15.46 -5.54 1.84
N VAL A 8 -14.65 -5.04 2.74
CA VAL A 8 -15.08 -4.12 3.80
C VAL A 8 -14.34 -2.79 3.65
N GLU A 9 -14.90 -1.74 4.23
CA GLU A 9 -14.19 -0.47 4.36
C GLU A 9 -13.19 -0.54 5.53
N HIS A 10 -11.94 -0.20 5.25
CA HIS A 10 -10.91 0.03 6.24
C HIS A 10 -10.59 1.52 6.30
N THR A 11 -10.48 2.07 7.50
CA THR A 11 -9.92 3.40 7.71
C THR A 11 -8.49 3.29 8.21
N GLY A 12 -7.71 4.35 8.02
CA GLY A 12 -6.36 4.40 8.54
C GLY A 12 -5.73 5.76 8.36
N GLY A 13 -4.44 5.83 8.68
CA GLY A 13 -3.71 7.08 8.59
C GLY A 13 -2.33 7.06 9.20
N CYS A 14 -1.71 8.23 9.25
CA CYS A 14 -0.43 8.42 9.92
C CYS A 14 -0.60 8.56 11.45
N HIS A 15 0.51 8.51 12.18
CA HIS A 15 0.53 8.60 13.65
C HIS A 15 -0.10 9.89 14.19
N CYS A 16 0.23 11.05 13.61
CA CYS A 16 -0.30 12.34 14.06
C CYS A 16 -1.74 12.62 13.58
N LYS A 17 -2.35 11.69 12.85
CA LYS A 17 -3.73 11.75 12.32
C LYS A 17 -4.00 12.87 11.32
N SER A 18 -2.99 13.62 10.89
CA SER A 18 -3.13 14.66 9.85
C SER A 18 -3.33 14.08 8.45
N VAL A 19 -2.91 12.83 8.22
CA VAL A 19 -3.18 12.07 6.98
C VAL A 19 -4.12 10.94 7.35
N ARG A 20 -5.31 10.95 6.76
CA ARG A 20 -6.39 9.96 6.93
C ARG A 20 -6.90 9.51 5.57
N TRP A 21 -7.28 8.25 5.47
CA TRP A 21 -7.83 7.66 4.26
C TRP A 21 -8.84 6.57 4.63
N LYS A 22 -9.65 6.19 3.63
CA LYS A 22 -10.39 4.94 3.63
C LYS A 22 -10.01 4.10 2.41
N VAL A 23 -10.14 2.79 2.55
CA VAL A 23 -9.88 1.83 1.48
C VAL A 23 -10.87 0.68 1.52
N VAL A 24 -11.35 0.25 0.36
CA VAL A 24 -12.20 -0.95 0.23
C VAL A 24 -11.32 -2.15 -0.11
N ALA A 25 -11.21 -3.11 0.81
CA ALA A 25 -10.42 -4.31 0.63
C ALA A 25 -11.02 -5.50 1.41
N PRO A 26 -10.62 -6.74 1.13
CA PRO A 26 -10.99 -7.87 1.96
C PRO A 26 -10.47 -7.72 3.40
N SER A 27 -11.20 -8.26 4.38
CA SER A 27 -10.75 -8.30 5.78
C SER A 27 -9.51 -9.18 6.01
N SER A 28 -9.16 -10.02 5.04
CA SER A 28 -7.94 -10.82 4.99
C SER A 28 -7.14 -10.44 3.75
N VAL A 29 -5.96 -9.84 3.92
CA VAL A 29 -5.14 -9.31 2.81
C VAL A 29 -3.82 -10.05 2.68
N VAL A 30 -3.24 -10.00 1.49
CA VAL A 30 -1.83 -10.33 1.25
C VAL A 30 -1.03 -9.03 1.25
N ALA A 31 -0.08 -8.91 2.17
CA ALA A 31 0.85 -7.81 2.25
C ALA A 31 2.25 -8.24 1.80
N TRP A 32 3.00 -7.28 1.25
CA TRP A 32 4.29 -7.48 0.63
C TRP A 32 5.38 -6.80 1.44
N ASP A 33 6.42 -7.57 1.77
CA ASP A 33 7.63 -7.13 2.42
C ASP A 33 8.79 -7.11 1.43
N CYS A 34 9.21 -5.91 1.03
CA CYS A 34 10.17 -5.70 -0.06
C CYS A 34 11.57 -5.37 0.47
N ASN A 35 12.58 -6.07 -0.06
CA ASN A 35 13.98 -5.92 0.36
C ASN A 35 14.81 -4.89 -0.43
N CYS A 36 14.18 -4.06 -1.29
CA CYS A 36 14.91 -3.02 -2.03
C CYS A 36 15.47 -1.96 -1.07
N SER A 37 16.42 -1.15 -1.54
CA SER A 37 17.15 -0.21 -0.67
C SER A 37 16.25 0.77 0.09
N ASP A 38 15.20 1.32 -0.53
CA ASP A 38 14.26 2.24 0.15
C ASP A 38 13.25 1.48 1.04
N CYS A 39 12.58 0.45 0.52
CA CYS A 39 11.55 -0.29 1.29
C CYS A 39 12.12 -0.98 2.52
N TYR A 40 13.32 -1.55 2.42
CA TYR A 40 14.03 -2.17 3.54
C TYR A 40 14.31 -1.15 4.64
N MET A 41 14.80 0.04 4.30
CA MET A 41 15.06 1.12 5.27
C MET A 41 13.79 1.65 5.93
N ARG A 42 12.67 1.69 5.20
CA ARG A 42 11.36 2.11 5.74
C ARG A 42 10.69 1.04 6.59
N ALA A 43 11.13 -0.23 6.50
CA ALA A 43 10.43 -1.39 7.05
C ALA A 43 8.93 -1.41 6.68
N ASN A 44 8.63 -1.08 5.42
CA ASN A 44 7.25 -0.91 4.95
C ASN A 44 6.66 -2.20 4.36
N THR A 45 5.83 -2.87 5.14
CA THR A 45 5.00 -3.99 4.67
C THR A 45 3.60 -3.50 4.32
N HIS A 46 3.14 -3.76 3.10
CA HIS A 46 1.91 -3.14 2.57
C HIS A 46 1.09 -4.09 1.71
N PHE A 47 -0.24 -3.95 1.71
CA PHE A 47 -1.11 -4.59 0.72
C PHE A 47 -1.46 -3.60 -0.37
N VAL A 48 -1.81 -4.09 -1.56
CA VAL A 48 -2.15 -3.24 -2.71
C VAL A 48 -3.64 -3.32 -2.99
N VAL A 49 -4.24 -2.19 -3.35
CA VAL A 49 -5.60 -2.07 -3.85
C VAL A 49 -5.65 -1.32 -5.19
N PRO A 50 -6.69 -1.51 -6.01
CA PRO A 50 -6.98 -0.62 -7.14
C PRO A 50 -7.16 0.83 -6.66
N ALA A 51 -6.68 1.81 -7.43
CA ALA A 51 -6.77 3.22 -7.04
C ALA A 51 -8.21 3.70 -6.81
N GLU A 52 -9.18 3.15 -7.55
CA GLU A 52 -10.62 3.45 -7.36
C GLU A 52 -11.18 3.04 -6.00
N ARG A 53 -10.50 2.13 -5.28
CA ARG A 53 -10.92 1.66 -3.95
C ARG A 53 -10.28 2.46 -2.82
N PHE A 54 -9.50 3.49 -3.12
CA PHE A 54 -8.80 4.32 -2.14
C PHE A 54 -9.27 5.77 -2.18
N GLU A 55 -9.50 6.36 -1.01
CA GLU A 55 -9.90 7.77 -0.89
C GLU A 55 -9.14 8.45 0.26
N LEU A 56 -8.54 9.61 -0.01
CA LEU A 56 -8.02 10.51 1.02
C LEU A 56 -9.18 11.27 1.67
N LEU A 57 -9.16 11.39 2.99
CA LEU A 57 -10.23 12.02 3.75
C LEU A 57 -9.86 13.44 4.18
N GLY A 58 -10.80 14.38 4.04
CA GLY A 58 -10.64 15.77 4.47
C GLY A 58 -9.41 16.45 3.83
N ASP A 59 -8.70 17.23 4.63
CA ASP A 59 -7.51 18.01 4.21
C ASP A 59 -6.20 17.20 4.19
N SER A 60 -6.27 15.87 4.11
CA SER A 60 -5.10 14.98 4.25
C SER A 60 -4.01 15.23 3.20
N ASP A 61 -4.40 15.68 2.01
CA ASP A 61 -3.52 16.04 0.90
C ASP A 61 -2.55 17.18 1.26
N LYS A 62 -2.95 18.09 2.15
CA LYS A 62 -2.09 19.18 2.61
C LYS A 62 -0.91 18.69 3.45
N PHE A 63 -0.99 17.49 4.02
CA PHE A 63 -0.02 16.97 4.98
C PHE A 63 0.90 15.87 4.42
N ILE A 64 0.75 15.51 3.15
CA ILE A 64 1.63 14.55 2.49
C ILE A 64 2.80 15.24 1.79
N THR A 65 3.90 14.52 1.67
CA THR A 65 5.02 14.83 0.77
C THR A 65 5.46 13.54 0.09
N THR A 66 6.18 13.66 -1.04
CA THR A 66 6.52 12.53 -1.88
C THR A 66 8.00 12.53 -2.24
N TYR A 67 8.64 11.39 -2.05
CA TYR A 67 9.99 11.12 -2.54
C TYR A 67 9.93 10.18 -3.74
N THR A 68 10.78 10.41 -4.75
CA THR A 68 10.90 9.56 -5.94
C THR A 68 12.37 9.43 -6.33
N PHE A 69 12.75 8.27 -6.84
CA PHE A 69 14.10 7.98 -7.33
C PHE A 69 14.05 6.87 -8.39
N GLY A 70 15.19 6.54 -9.00
CA GLY A 70 15.29 5.47 -10.00
C GLY A 70 14.44 5.78 -11.23
N THR A 71 13.44 4.94 -11.52
CA THR A 71 12.53 5.18 -12.66
C THR A 71 11.53 6.31 -12.43
N HIS A 72 11.47 6.86 -11.20
CA HIS A 72 10.50 7.87 -10.78
C HIS A 72 9.01 7.45 -10.90
N THR A 73 8.76 6.17 -11.19
CA THR A 73 7.41 5.58 -11.25
C THR A 73 6.80 5.47 -9.86
N ALA A 74 7.55 4.91 -8.91
CA ALA A 74 7.09 4.84 -7.52
C ALA A 74 7.04 6.24 -6.91
N LYS A 75 5.95 6.55 -6.24
CA LYS A 75 5.75 7.77 -5.46
C LYS A 75 5.71 7.39 -3.99
N HIS A 76 6.86 7.50 -3.31
CA HIS A 76 6.99 7.19 -1.89
C HIS A 76 6.40 8.35 -1.06
N THR A 77 5.10 8.30 -0.85
CA THR A 77 4.33 9.31 -0.12
C THR A 77 4.40 9.07 1.39
N PHE A 78 4.51 10.14 2.18
CA PHE A 78 4.52 10.06 3.64
C PHE A 78 4.04 11.36 4.27
N CYS A 79 3.64 11.29 5.54
CA CYS A 79 3.22 12.47 6.30
C CYS A 79 4.42 13.40 6.55
N LYS A 80 4.34 14.65 6.11
CA LYS A 80 5.40 15.65 6.32
C LYS A 80 5.55 16.13 7.77
N ILE A 81 4.60 15.78 8.65
CA ILE A 81 4.63 16.13 10.09
C ILE A 81 5.31 15.03 10.90
N CYS A 82 4.88 13.76 10.76
CA CYS A 82 5.36 12.65 11.59
C CYS A 82 6.22 11.62 10.85
N GLY A 83 6.46 11.78 9.55
CA GLY A 83 7.31 10.88 8.76
C GLY A 83 6.69 9.53 8.36
N ILE A 84 5.53 9.16 8.92
CA ILE A 84 4.89 7.87 8.64
C ILE A 84 4.39 7.79 7.19
N THR A 85 4.85 6.75 6.48
CA THR A 85 4.28 6.27 5.22
C THR A 85 3.06 5.40 5.54
N SER A 86 1.85 5.98 5.54
CA SER A 86 0.60 5.20 5.71
C SER A 86 0.07 4.62 4.39
N PHE A 87 0.47 5.20 3.26
CA PHE A 87 0.24 4.68 1.92
C PHE A 87 1.27 5.26 0.94
N TYR A 88 1.43 4.63 -0.22
CA TYR A 88 2.24 5.16 -1.33
C TYR A 88 1.80 4.57 -2.67
N TYR A 89 2.34 5.07 -3.79
CA TYR A 89 2.05 4.54 -5.13
C TYR A 89 3.25 3.71 -5.63
N PRO A 90 3.14 2.37 -5.71
CA PRO A 90 4.27 1.50 -6.01
C PRO A 90 4.59 1.41 -7.52
N ARG A 91 5.85 1.13 -7.87
CA ARG A 91 6.29 0.90 -9.27
C ARG A 91 5.58 -0.31 -9.89
N SER A 92 5.30 -1.36 -9.11
CA SER A 92 4.66 -2.60 -9.57
C SER A 92 3.19 -2.43 -9.94
N ASN A 93 2.51 -1.44 -9.35
CA ASN A 93 1.10 -1.17 -9.53
C ASN A 93 0.86 0.34 -9.71
N PRO A 94 1.24 0.91 -10.87
CA PRO A 94 1.05 2.35 -11.13
C PRO A 94 -0.42 2.80 -11.12
N ASP A 95 -1.35 1.85 -11.25
CA ASP A 95 -2.80 1.99 -11.19
C ASP A 95 -3.39 1.64 -9.82
N GLY A 96 -2.56 1.42 -8.81
CA GLY A 96 -2.96 1.02 -7.47
C GLY A 96 -2.32 1.86 -6.37
N VAL A 97 -2.79 1.62 -5.16
CA VAL A 97 -2.27 2.23 -3.93
C VAL A 97 -1.78 1.12 -3.01
N ALA A 98 -0.56 1.26 -2.51
CA ALA A 98 0.00 0.40 -1.48
C ALA A 98 -0.30 0.98 -0.10
N VAL A 99 -1.04 0.25 0.72
CA VAL A 99 -1.45 0.63 2.09
C VAL A 99 -0.59 -0.09 3.10
N THR A 100 0.11 0.66 3.95
CA THR A 100 0.91 0.11 5.05
C THR A 100 -0.02 -0.56 6.04
N PHE A 101 0.06 -1.89 6.20
CA PHE A 101 -0.99 -2.64 6.92
C PHE A 101 -1.08 -2.23 8.40
N ARG A 102 0.05 -1.82 9.01
CA ARG A 102 0.12 -1.35 10.39
C ARG A 102 -0.49 0.04 10.60
N CYS A 103 -0.88 0.73 9.53
CA CYS A 103 -1.53 2.03 9.57
C CYS A 103 -3.05 1.95 9.37
N VAL A 104 -3.60 0.73 9.22
CA VAL A 104 -5.05 0.48 9.26
C VAL A 104 -5.50 0.59 10.71
N ASP A 105 -6.58 1.33 10.97
CA ASP A 105 -7.16 1.40 12.31
C ASP A 105 -7.68 0.00 12.73
N SER A 106 -7.71 -0.26 14.03
CA SER A 106 -8.18 -1.54 14.55
C SER A 106 -9.66 -1.76 14.22
N GLY A 107 -10.01 -3.00 13.86
CA GLY A 107 -11.41 -3.43 13.73
C GLY A 107 -11.69 -4.28 12.51
N THR A 108 -11.38 -3.79 11.31
CA THR A 108 -11.84 -4.42 10.06
C THR A 108 -10.80 -5.32 9.41
N LEU A 109 -9.50 -5.07 9.61
CA LEU A 109 -8.43 -5.96 9.14
C LEU A 109 -8.22 -7.10 10.13
N LYS A 110 -8.55 -8.33 9.72
CA LYS A 110 -8.56 -9.53 10.57
C LYS A 110 -7.35 -10.43 10.35
N HIS A 111 -6.86 -10.52 9.13
CA HIS A 111 -5.72 -11.37 8.78
C HIS A 111 -4.81 -10.68 7.76
N VAL A 112 -3.51 -10.92 7.90
CA VAL A 112 -2.48 -10.41 6.99
C VAL A 112 -1.51 -11.55 6.69
N GLU A 113 -1.56 -12.07 5.47
CA GLU A 113 -0.52 -12.95 4.95
C GLU A 113 0.65 -12.08 4.47
N ILE A 114 1.85 -12.28 5.00
CA ILE A 114 3.04 -11.53 4.55
C ILE A 114 3.80 -12.39 3.53
N ARG A 115 3.97 -11.85 2.32
CA ARG A 115 4.83 -12.41 1.27
C ARG A 115 6.06 -11.54 1.07
N HIS A 116 7.18 -12.17 0.80
CA HIS A 116 8.41 -11.44 0.49
C HIS A 116 8.49 -11.10 -1.00
N PHE A 117 8.93 -9.87 -1.29
CA PHE A 117 9.21 -9.41 -2.63
C PHE A 117 10.71 -9.10 -2.76
N ASP A 118 11.38 -9.74 -3.72
CA ASP A 118 12.79 -9.48 -3.99
C ASP A 118 12.95 -8.25 -4.89
N GLY A 119 12.87 -7.08 -4.27
CA GLY A 119 13.03 -5.79 -4.93
C GLY A 119 14.47 -5.44 -5.30
N ARG A 120 15.47 -6.21 -4.86
CA ARG A 120 16.85 -6.09 -5.38
C ARG A 120 16.97 -6.64 -6.80
N ASN A 121 16.15 -7.63 -7.15
CA ASN A 121 16.09 -8.24 -8.48
C ASN A 121 14.73 -7.95 -9.15
N TRP A 122 14.33 -6.67 -9.18
CA TRP A 122 12.97 -6.23 -9.50
C TRP A 122 12.42 -6.78 -10.83
N GLU A 123 13.22 -6.75 -11.89
CA GLU A 123 12.82 -7.15 -13.25
C GLU A 123 12.39 -8.62 -13.32
N LYS A 124 13.03 -9.49 -12.53
CA LYS A 124 12.64 -10.90 -12.41
C LYS A 124 11.41 -11.05 -11.51
N SER A 125 11.47 -10.44 -10.33
CA SER A 125 10.46 -10.62 -9.27
C SER A 125 9.06 -10.15 -9.64
N VAL A 126 8.95 -9.08 -10.45
CA VAL A 126 7.64 -8.54 -10.84
C VAL A 126 6.82 -9.54 -11.66
N GLY A 127 7.47 -10.35 -12.51
CA GLY A 127 6.81 -11.37 -13.33
C GLY A 127 6.45 -12.64 -12.55
N GLU A 128 7.26 -13.01 -11.56
CA GLU A 128 7.09 -14.26 -10.80
C GLU A 128 6.15 -14.13 -9.59
N SER A 129 6.07 -12.95 -8.98
CA SER A 129 5.33 -12.75 -7.73
C SER A 129 3.81 -12.65 -7.88
N GLY A 130 3.32 -12.23 -9.05
CA GLY A 130 1.91 -11.90 -9.25
C GLY A 130 1.45 -10.62 -8.55
N ILE A 131 2.35 -9.81 -7.96
CA ILE A 131 1.98 -8.58 -7.23
C ILE A 131 1.16 -7.59 -8.10
N ALA A 132 1.39 -7.58 -9.41
CA ALA A 132 0.69 -6.72 -10.36
C ALA A 132 -0.82 -6.98 -10.43
N SER A 133 -1.31 -8.17 -10.05
CA SER A 133 -2.74 -8.50 -10.11
C SER A 133 -3.56 -7.81 -9.01
N TYR A 134 -2.93 -7.38 -7.92
CA TYR A 134 -3.63 -6.82 -6.74
C TYR A 134 -4.18 -5.40 -6.96
N SER A 135 -3.76 -4.70 -8.02
CA SER A 135 -4.38 -3.43 -8.44
C SER A 135 -5.41 -3.59 -9.56
N LYS A 136 -5.62 -4.81 -10.07
CA LYS A 136 -6.61 -5.06 -11.11
C LYS A 136 -7.97 -5.28 -10.50
N VAL A 137 -8.95 -4.50 -10.98
CA VAL A 137 -10.35 -4.73 -10.66
C VAL A 137 -10.76 -6.01 -11.37
N GLN A 138 -11.08 -7.05 -10.60
CA GLN A 138 -11.76 -8.21 -11.16
C GLN A 138 -13.17 -7.75 -11.53
N LYS A 139 -13.50 -7.84 -12.83
CA LYS A 139 -14.84 -7.57 -13.36
C LYS A 139 -15.76 -8.74 -13.10
#